data_AF-A0A395W5R0-F1
#
_entry.id   AF-A0A395W5R0-F1
#
_cell.length_a   1.000
_cell.length_b   1.000
_cell.length_c   1.000
_cell.angle_alpha   90.00
_cell.angle_beta   90.00
_cell.angle_gamma   90.00
#
_symmetry.space_group_name_H-M   'P 1'
#
loop_
_entity.id
_entity.type
_entity.pdbx_description
1 polymer ?
#
loop_
_entity_poly.entity_id
_entity_poly.type
_entity_poly.pdbx_seq_one_letter_code
_entity_poly.pdbx_strand_id
1 'polypeptide(L)' 'MSGTSGQSKRLEAIRIKLSGEIANKYDVYYRVHCQDFGWLGWAKNGEASGSEDFSKRLERIEIRLVKKR' A
#
# COMPACT_ATOMS: atom_id res chain seq x y z
N MET A 1 7.32 -4.37 -24.31
CA MET A 1 7.34 -3.42 -23.19
C MET A 1 5.93 -2.86 -23.03
N SER A 2 5.19 -3.28 -22.00
CA SER A 2 3.87 -2.72 -21.69
C SER A 2 4.04 -1.66 -20.60
N GLY A 3 4.34 -0.44 -21.03
CA GLY A 3 4.32 0.76 -20.21
C GLY A 3 3.66 1.86 -21.03
N THR A 4 2.63 2.51 -20.48
CA THR A 4 1.95 3.62 -21.15
C THR A 4 2.86 4.85 -21.12
N SER A 5 3.71 5.00 -22.14
CA SER A 5 4.46 6.23 -22.37
C SER A 5 3.49 7.35 -22.74
N GLY A 6 3.27 8.30 -21.83
CA GLY A 6 2.47 9.50 -22.09
C GLY A 6 1.35 9.80 -21.09
N GLN A 7 1.01 8.85 -20.20
CA GLN A 7 0.18 9.13 -19.03
C GLN A 7 1.05 8.92 -17.80
N SER A 8 1.40 10.00 -17.08
CA SER A 8 2.05 9.94 -15.77
C SER A 8 1.07 9.38 -14.73
N LYS A 9 0.60 8.14 -14.92
CA LYS A 9 -0.14 7.40 -13.90
C LYS A 9 0.85 7.04 -12.80
N ARG A 10 1.08 7.98 -11.90
CA ARG A 10 1.84 7.72 -10.68
C ARG A 10 0.96 6.86 -9.77
N LEU A 11 1.59 5.92 -9.08
CA LEU A 11 0.90 5.08 -8.12
C LEU A 11 0.59 5.93 -6.89
N GLU A 12 -0.65 6.39 -6.79
CA GLU A 12 -1.14 7.34 -5.77
C GLU A 12 -1.40 6.66 -4.42
N ALA A 13 -1.99 5.46 -4.46
CA ALA A 13 -2.27 4.66 -3.27
C ALA A 13 -2.16 3.16 -3.57
N ILE A 14 -1.74 2.41 -2.55
CA ILE A 14 -1.78 0.95 -2.55
C ILE A 14 -2.88 0.46 -1.60
N ARG A 15 -3.52 -0.65 -1.97
CA ARG A 15 -4.47 -1.36 -1.14
C ARG A 15 -4.09 -2.84 -1.12
N ILE A 16 -3.99 -3.41 0.08
CA ILE A 16 -3.64 -4.81 0.28
C ILE A 16 -4.73 -5.46 1.10
N LYS A 17 -5.30 -6.54 0.57
CA LYS A 17 -6.34 -7.33 1.21
C LYS A 17 -5.95 -8.80 1.16
N LEU A 18 -6.13 -9.49 2.28
CA LEU A 18 -6.00 -10.93 2.34
C LEU A 18 -7.25 -11.59 1.75
N SER A 19 -7.06 -12.73 1.08
CA SER A 19 -8.13 -13.54 0.50
C SER A 19 -8.05 -15.00 0.98
N GLY A 20 -9.15 -15.74 0.88
CA GLY A 20 -9.20 -17.14 1.32
C GLY A 20 -9.08 -17.30 2.83
N GLU A 21 -8.69 -18.49 3.29
CA GLU A 21 -8.71 -18.83 4.73
C GLU A 21 -7.79 -17.94 5.58
N ILE A 22 -6.70 -17.43 5.02
CA ILE A 22 -5.76 -16.57 5.76
C ILE A 22 -6.41 -15.25 6.16
N ALA A 23 -7.37 -14.75 5.36
CA ALA A 23 -8.14 -13.56 5.68
C ALA A 23 -9.04 -13.74 6.90
N ASN A 24 -9.42 -14.98 7.23
CA ASN A 24 -10.21 -15.28 8.42
C ASN A 24 -9.35 -15.35 9.68
N LYS A 25 -8.06 -15.67 9.55
CA LYS A 25 -7.13 -15.89 10.66
C LYS A 25 -6.25 -14.67 10.98
N TYR A 26 -6.00 -13.81 9.99
CA TYR A 26 -5.08 -12.68 10.09
C TYR A 26 -5.67 -11.39 9.54
N ASP A 27 -5.18 -10.29 10.09
CA ASP A 27 -5.24 -8.95 9.55
C ASP A 27 -3.93 -8.64 8.83
N VAL A 28 -4.01 -7.94 7.70
CA VAL A 28 -2.83 -7.38 7.03
C VAL A 28 -2.75 -5.89 7.34
N TYR A 29 -1.62 -5.47 7.89
CA TYR A 29 -1.23 -4.08 8.07
C TYR A 29 -0.12 -3.76 7.08
N TYR A 30 -0.19 -2.60 6.44
CA TYR A 30 0.83 -2.16 5.51
C TYR A 30 0.99 -0.65 5.55
N ARG A 31 2.21 -0.20 5.27
CA ARG A 31 2.51 1.22 5.10
C ARG A 31 3.54 1.41 4.01
N VAL A 32 3.55 2.61 3.46
CA VAL A 32 4.48 3.00 2.40
C VAL A 32 5.50 4.00 2.89
N HIS A 33 6.72 3.87 2.38
CA HIS A 33 7.76 4.88 2.51
C HIS A 33 7.76 5.75 1.25
N CYS A 34 7.54 7.04 1.44
CA CYS A 34 7.61 8.04 0.39
C CYS A 34 8.90 8.83 0.55
N GLN A 35 9.59 9.10 -0.57
CA GLN A 35 10.90 9.76 -0.61
C GLN A 35 11.00 11.03 0.28
N ASP A 36 9.96 11.87 0.29
CA ASP A 36 9.98 13.15 1.03
C ASP A 36 9.24 13.11 2.38
N PHE A 37 8.34 12.14 2.57
CA PHE A 37 7.49 12.06 3.77
C PHE A 37 7.88 10.93 4.73
N GLY A 38 8.82 10.08 4.33
CA GLY A 38 9.18 8.89 5.07
C GLY A 38 8.03 7.88 5.13
N TRP A 39 7.93 7.17 6.25
CA TRP A 39 6.86 6.20 6.49
C TRP A 39 5.53 6.90 6.74
N LEU A 40 4.55 6.64 5.88
CA LEU A 40 3.17 7.04 6.11
C LEU A 40 2.49 6.13 7.16
N GLY A 41 1.26 6.50 7.52
CA GLY A 41 0.42 5.74 8.42
C GLY A 41 0.16 4.31 7.94
N TRP A 42 -0.11 3.42 8.90
CA TRP A 42 -0.53 2.06 8.62
C TRP A 42 -1.97 2.04 8.11
N ALA A 43 -2.17 1.38 6.97
CA ALA A 43 -3.47 0.98 6.46
C ALA A 43 -3.69 -0.51 6.74
N LYS A 44 -4.95 -0.92 6.80
CA LYS A 44 -5.34 -2.30 7.10
C LYS A 44 -6.38 -2.84 6.13
N ASN A 45 -6.31 -4.13 5.79
CA ASN A 45 -7.39 -4.91 5.14
C ASN A 45 -8.10 -4.23 3.93
N GLY A 46 -7.36 -3.55 3.07
CA GLY A 46 -7.88 -2.91 1.86
C GLY A 46 -8.07 -1.39 1.97
N GLU A 47 -7.78 -0.79 3.11
CA GLU A 47 -7.69 0.67 3.27
C GLU A 47 -6.60 1.28 2.36
N ALA A 48 -6.74 2.54 1.96
CA ALA A 48 -5.68 3.17 1.16
C ALA A 48 -4.44 3.46 2.02
N SER A 49 -3.26 3.02 1.57
CA SER A 49 -1.97 3.52 2.07
C SER A 49 -1.25 4.26 0.96
N GLY A 50 -0.90 5.52 1.19
CA GLY A 50 -0.40 6.42 0.16
C GLY A 50 -1.10 7.76 0.28
N SER A 51 -1.00 8.55 -0.77
CA SER A 51 -1.50 9.91 -0.74
C SER A 51 -1.93 10.29 -2.15
N GLU A 52 -3.22 10.51 -2.34
CA GLU A 52 -3.85 10.69 -3.66
C GLU A 52 -3.31 11.91 -4.42
N ASP A 53 -2.74 12.90 -3.73
CA ASP A 53 -2.31 14.17 -4.34
C ASP A 53 -0.80 14.40 -4.43
N PHE A 54 0.02 13.56 -3.82
CA PHE A 54 1.45 13.78 -3.85
C PHE A 54 2.02 12.90 -4.94
N SER A 55 2.37 13.52 -6.07
CA SER A 55 3.09 12.95 -7.22
C SER A 55 4.48 12.41 -6.84
N LYS A 56 4.63 11.71 -5.73
CA LYS A 56 5.87 11.31 -5.11
C LYS A 56 6.14 9.84 -5.37
N ARG A 57 7.42 9.50 -5.31
CA ARG A 57 7.89 8.14 -5.56
C ARG A 57 7.68 7.30 -4.31
N LEU A 58 6.98 6.18 -4.47
CA LEU A 58 6.97 5.09 -3.51
C LEU A 58 8.32 4.36 -3.56
N GLU A 59 9.00 4.28 -2.43
CA GLU A 59 10.33 3.70 -2.35
C GLU A 59 10.34 2.34 -1.66
N ARG A 60 9.54 2.19 -0.59
CA ARG A 60 9.48 0.97 0.20
C ARG A 60 8.05 0.70 0.65
N ILE A 61 7.76 -0.57 0.88
CA ILE A 61 6.49 -1.02 1.45
C ILE A 61 6.85 -1.95 2.61
N GLU A 62 6.22 -1.72 3.76
CA GLU A 62 6.30 -2.62 4.89
C GLU A 62 4.95 -3.30 5.08
N ILE A 63 4.95 -4.62 5.25
CA ILE A 63 3.74 -5.44 5.40
C ILE A 63 3.90 -6.32 6.63
N ARG A 64 2.86 -6.38 7.47
CA ARG A 64 2.80 -7.22 8.66
C ARG A 64 1.49 -7.99 8.71
N LEU A 65 1.58 -9.29 8.97
CA LEU A 65 0.43 -10.13 9.28
C LEU A 65 0.26 -10.18 10.80
N VAL A 66 -0.95 -9.87 11.27
CA VAL A 66 -1.28 -9.88 12.70
C VAL A 66 -2.44 -10.84 12.90
N LYS A 67 -2.31 -11.78 13.83
CA LYS A 67 -3.37 -12.76 14.10
C LYS A 67 -4.61 -12.05 14.64
N LYS A 68 -5.78 -12.38 14.10
CA LYS A 68 -7.06 -11.89 14.63
C LYS A 68 -7.30 -12.51 16.01
N ARG A 69 -7.80 -11.69 16.94
CA ARG A 69 -8.22 -12.16 18.27
C ARG A 69 -9.64 -12.71 18.21
#